data_AF-A0A0K8T679-F1
#
_entry.id   AF-A0A0K8T679-F1
#
_cell.length_a   1.000
_cell.length_b   1.000
_cell.length_c   1.000
_cell.angle_alpha   90.00
_cell.angle_beta   90.00
_cell.angle_gamma   90.00
#
_symmetry.space_group_name_H-M   'P 1'
#
loop_
_entity.id
_entity.type
_entity.pdbx_description
1 polymer ?
#
loop_
_entity_poly.entity_id
_entity_poly.type
_entity_poly.pdbx_seq_one_letter_code
_entity_poly.pdbx_strand_id
1 'polypeptide(L)'
;MGFTEYLKKWKRLIEYVVWCRKFFISLLLTLILVKFWYFGSVYVSNSSQQSKRPISVQRCMEDRLLPFHLEEAEGNANIYNELQTGDPEYNGFLPMVGNGLFALTLAQSPSIYLRKSRMLSLSVGWSPIVDVAKFGNDMDEAVVTHFVTGIVHKYTCYSSGLLTSTYIYAHRSRPNLLVQEMRIVNPSDENIPLKLIDPVVNLWPSANSRLVRVLETKSEKSLYHLISGVVKDDQINVRQDVVLCLLRKSVPHILQIEPRKSVIVEIPTFVHVETIPFGSYKERRNNIEDRCLESSKNWTAANFASIKQEHINAWFSLWETGLYISHSKAAGALNGNKINATIYYVLSNVLLHNNASCCPQNSTDIVPKNADYLTVSEGCYGGNHHTLPAVNLWKDLKTFKEVSEAVSLWLLTLEKQGCHKFIINGAFGVLQAMILSFGGFRFNSQHLEFKIDPKFLHRDYHFRRIRYNDRTFINVTV
;
A
#
# COMPACT_ATOMS: atom_id res chain seq x y z
N MET A 1 57.32 -78.17 21.38
CA MET A 1 56.16 -77.42 20.82
C MET A 1 55.73 -76.39 21.85
N GLY A 2 55.98 -75.13 21.54
CA GLY A 2 56.35 -74.12 22.53
C GLY A 2 55.19 -73.28 23.05
N PHE A 3 55.25 -72.98 24.35
CA PHE A 3 54.44 -72.05 25.13
C PHE A 3 54.14 -70.70 24.44
N THR A 4 55.01 -70.29 23.51
CA THR A 4 54.93 -69.08 22.70
C THR A 4 53.78 -69.06 21.68
N GLU A 5 53.34 -70.20 21.15
CA GLU A 5 52.16 -70.27 20.25
C GLU A 5 50.85 -70.12 21.02
N TYR A 6 50.77 -70.68 22.23
CA TYR A 6 49.58 -70.57 23.06
C TYR A 6 49.35 -69.13 23.52
N LEU A 7 50.41 -68.42 23.93
CA LEU A 7 50.36 -67.00 24.30
C LEU A 7 49.93 -66.11 23.12
N LYS A 8 50.38 -66.39 21.89
CA LYS A 8 49.94 -65.65 20.70
C LYS A 8 48.46 -65.87 20.38
N LYS A 9 47.93 -67.09 20.60
CA LYS A 9 46.50 -67.40 20.42
C LYS A 9 45.63 -66.69 21.46
N TRP A 10 46.07 -66.65 22.72
CA TRP A 10 45.39 -65.93 23.79
C TRP A 10 45.40 -64.41 23.58
N LYS A 11 46.53 -63.83 23.15
CA LYS A 11 46.62 -62.41 22.81
C LYS A 11 45.64 -62.01 21.69
N ARG A 12 45.51 -62.83 20.64
CA ARG A 12 44.55 -62.60 19.54
C ARG A 12 43.09 -62.67 19.99
N LEU A 13 42.75 -63.57 20.91
CA LEU A 13 41.40 -63.65 21.49
C LEU A 13 41.08 -62.44 22.37
N ILE A 14 42.03 -61.97 23.18
CA ILE A 14 41.86 -60.77 24.00
C ILE A 14 41.73 -59.52 23.12
N GLU A 15 42.56 -59.39 22.07
CA GLU A 15 42.46 -58.29 21.11
C GLU A 15 41.10 -58.29 20.36
N TYR A 16 40.58 -59.47 20.01
CA TYR A 16 39.25 -59.61 19.40
C TYR A 16 38.11 -59.19 20.35
N VAL A 17 38.17 -59.59 21.63
CA VAL A 17 37.18 -59.19 22.65
C VAL A 17 37.24 -57.69 22.93
N VAL A 18 38.44 -57.10 22.99
CA VAL A 18 38.62 -55.65 23.16
C VAL A 18 38.11 -54.88 21.93
N TRP A 19 38.33 -55.39 20.73
CA TRP A 19 37.81 -54.79 19.50
C TRP A 19 36.28 -54.85 19.43
N CYS A 20 35.67 -55.99 19.76
CA CYS A 20 34.21 -56.13 19.84
C CYS A 20 33.60 -55.18 20.89
N ARG A 21 34.24 -55.03 22.06
CA ARG A 21 33.78 -54.09 23.10
C ARG A 21 33.86 -52.64 22.64
N LYS A 22 34.95 -52.24 21.97
CA LYS A 22 35.10 -50.89 21.39
C LYS A 22 34.08 -50.61 20.29
N PHE A 23 33.82 -51.59 19.43
CA PHE A 23 32.82 -51.49 18.37
C PHE A 23 31.41 -51.33 18.96
N PHE A 24 31.07 -52.12 19.98
CA PHE A 24 29.76 -52.04 20.65
C PHE A 24 29.55 -50.69 21.35
N ILE A 25 30.59 -50.15 22.00
CA ILE A 25 30.53 -48.82 22.62
C ILE A 25 30.36 -47.71 21.57
N SER A 26 31.07 -47.81 20.43
CA SER A 26 30.92 -46.87 19.32
C SER A 26 29.52 -46.91 18.69
N LEU A 27 28.95 -48.11 18.55
CA LEU A 27 27.57 -48.28 18.07
C LEU A 27 26.54 -47.72 19.06
N LEU A 28 26.77 -47.87 20.36
CA LEU A 28 25.90 -47.32 21.39
C LEU A 28 25.98 -45.78 21.43
N LEU A 29 27.17 -45.20 21.29
CA LEU A 29 27.38 -43.75 21.21
C LEU A 29 26.72 -43.14 19.97
N THR A 30 26.81 -43.80 18.81
CA THR A 30 26.15 -43.34 17.59
C THR A 30 24.62 -43.42 17.72
N LEU A 31 24.07 -44.47 18.32
CA LEU A 31 22.63 -44.56 18.61
C LEU A 31 22.15 -43.47 19.58
N ILE A 32 22.95 -43.13 20.60
CA ILE A 32 22.63 -42.04 21.54
C ILE A 32 22.66 -40.69 20.83
N LEU A 33 23.65 -40.44 19.97
CA LEU A 33 23.75 -39.21 19.18
C LEU A 33 22.58 -39.06 18.21
N VAL A 34 22.19 -40.14 17.52
CA VAL A 34 21.00 -40.14 16.63
C VAL A 34 19.73 -39.86 17.42
N LYS A 35 19.56 -40.45 18.61
CA LYS A 35 18.43 -40.12 19.50
C LYS A 35 18.45 -38.66 19.91
N PHE A 36 19.60 -38.12 20.32
CA PHE A 36 19.72 -36.72 20.71
C PHE A 36 19.44 -35.77 19.54
N TRP A 37 19.84 -36.11 18.32
CA TRP A 37 19.53 -35.33 17.13
C TRP A 37 18.04 -35.35 16.81
N TYR A 38 17.42 -36.55 16.87
CA TYR A 38 16.01 -36.73 16.56
C TYR A 38 15.11 -36.05 17.61
N PHE A 39 15.36 -36.28 18.91
CA PHE A 39 14.61 -35.63 19.99
C PHE A 39 14.97 -34.15 20.15
N GLY A 40 16.23 -33.76 19.94
CA GLY A 40 16.68 -32.37 19.98
C GLY A 40 15.99 -31.51 18.92
N SER A 41 15.76 -32.06 17.71
CA SER A 41 15.01 -31.35 16.65
C SER A 41 13.56 -31.06 17.05
N VAL A 42 12.91 -31.96 17.81
CA VAL A 42 11.52 -31.80 18.28
C VAL A 42 11.42 -30.80 19.44
N TYR A 43 12.44 -30.70 20.28
CA TYR A 43 12.48 -29.69 21.36
C TYR A 43 12.89 -28.30 20.87
N VAL A 44 13.78 -28.22 19.87
CA VAL A 44 14.19 -26.94 19.25
C VAL A 44 13.11 -26.40 18.30
N SER A 45 12.34 -27.25 17.61
CA SER A 45 11.20 -26.77 16.79
C SER A 45 10.05 -26.20 17.63
N ASN A 46 10.00 -26.51 18.93
CA ASN A 46 9.02 -25.94 19.87
C ASN A 46 9.54 -24.70 20.62
N SER A 47 10.79 -24.28 20.42
CA SER A 47 11.37 -23.11 21.08
C SER A 47 11.32 -21.83 20.23
N SER A 48 10.79 -21.87 19.01
CA SER A 48 10.38 -20.64 18.33
C SER A 48 9.14 -20.12 19.04
N GLN A 49 9.34 -19.13 19.92
CA GLN A 49 8.29 -18.36 20.60
C GLN A 49 7.43 -17.56 19.59
N GLN A 50 6.74 -18.24 18.67
CA GLN A 50 5.50 -17.69 18.14
C GLN A 50 4.48 -17.85 19.26
N SER A 51 4.07 -16.72 19.84
CA SER A 51 2.87 -16.61 20.68
C SER A 51 1.82 -17.58 20.15
N LYS A 52 1.35 -18.53 20.98
CA LYS A 52 0.34 -19.52 20.59
C LYS A 52 -0.96 -18.78 20.29
N ARG A 53 -1.12 -18.35 19.05
CA ARG A 53 -2.34 -17.72 18.54
C ARG A 53 -3.49 -18.73 18.68
N PRO A 54 -4.70 -18.30 19.06
CA PRO A 54 -5.85 -19.18 19.06
C PRO A 54 -6.08 -19.73 17.64
N ILE A 55 -6.23 -21.05 17.51
CA ILE A 55 -6.39 -21.73 16.21
C ILE A 55 -7.57 -21.15 15.42
N SER A 56 -8.65 -20.76 16.10
CA SER A 56 -9.84 -20.14 15.48
C SER A 56 -9.53 -18.79 14.84
N VAL A 57 -8.73 -17.95 15.52
CA VAL A 57 -8.32 -16.62 15.02
C VAL A 57 -7.39 -16.78 13.82
N GLN A 58 -6.42 -17.68 13.91
CA GLN A 58 -5.50 -17.97 12.80
C GLN A 58 -6.26 -18.45 11.56
N ARG A 59 -7.18 -19.41 11.70
CA ARG A 59 -7.98 -19.91 10.58
C ARG A 59 -8.86 -18.82 9.95
N CYS A 60 -9.48 -17.98 10.78
CA CYS A 60 -10.26 -16.83 10.30
C CYS A 60 -9.41 -15.87 9.46
N MET A 61 -8.17 -15.61 9.89
CA MET A 61 -7.25 -14.74 9.16
C MET A 61 -6.77 -15.39 7.85
N GLU A 62 -6.37 -16.66 7.89
CA GLU A 62 -5.93 -17.40 6.70
C GLU A 62 -7.02 -17.45 5.62
N ASP A 63 -8.28 -17.73 6.00
CA ASP A 63 -9.42 -17.73 5.07
C ASP A 63 -9.63 -16.37 4.38
N ARG A 64 -9.29 -15.26 5.05
CA ARG A 64 -9.43 -13.90 4.49
C ARG A 64 -8.25 -13.47 3.64
N LEU A 65 -7.06 -13.96 3.94
CA LEU A 65 -5.83 -13.65 3.22
C LEU A 65 -5.61 -14.56 2.00
N LEU A 66 -6.25 -15.74 1.98
CA LEU A 66 -6.12 -16.72 0.90
C LEU A 66 -6.27 -16.13 -0.52
N PRO A 67 -7.26 -15.26 -0.82
CA PRO A 67 -7.40 -14.67 -2.15
C PRO A 67 -6.23 -13.78 -2.55
N PHE A 68 -5.50 -13.23 -1.58
CA PHE A 68 -4.42 -12.27 -1.82
C PHE A 68 -3.03 -12.91 -1.87
N HIS A 69 -2.87 -14.18 -1.49
CA HIS A 69 -1.56 -14.84 -1.57
C HIS A 69 -1.07 -15.00 -3.02
N LEU A 70 -1.97 -15.32 -3.95
CA LEU A 70 -1.64 -15.37 -5.37
C LEU A 70 -1.31 -13.97 -5.90
N GLU A 71 -2.13 -12.98 -5.57
CA GLU A 71 -1.90 -11.58 -5.96
C GLU A 71 -0.58 -11.03 -5.40
N GLU A 72 -0.20 -11.38 -4.18
CA GLU A 72 1.08 -11.02 -3.58
C GLU A 72 2.26 -11.68 -4.30
N ALA A 73 2.15 -12.97 -4.62
CA ALA A 73 3.18 -13.69 -5.38
C ALA A 73 3.39 -13.09 -6.78
N GLU A 74 2.31 -12.60 -7.40
CA GLU A 74 2.36 -11.88 -8.68
C GLU A 74 2.80 -10.41 -8.54
N GLY A 75 2.90 -9.89 -7.31
CA GLY A 75 3.26 -8.51 -7.02
C GLY A 75 2.13 -7.50 -7.21
N ASN A 76 0.88 -7.94 -7.26
CA ASN A 76 -0.34 -7.13 -7.38
C ASN A 76 -0.89 -6.69 -6.00
N ALA A 77 -0.49 -7.37 -4.93
CA ALA A 77 -0.88 -7.05 -3.57
C ALA A 77 0.33 -7.07 -2.61
N ASN A 78 0.13 -6.49 -1.43
CA ASN A 78 1.07 -6.57 -0.32
C ASN A 78 0.31 -6.87 0.96
N ILE A 79 0.65 -7.98 1.62
CA ILE A 79 0.05 -8.35 2.91
C ILE A 79 0.94 -7.80 4.01
N TYR A 80 0.38 -6.89 4.81
CA TYR A 80 1.05 -6.28 5.95
C TYR A 80 0.58 -6.88 7.27
N ASN A 81 1.53 -7.41 8.06
CA ASN A 81 1.30 -7.85 9.43
C ASN A 81 2.29 -7.19 10.38
N GLU A 82 1.78 -6.44 11.37
CA GLU A 82 2.61 -5.70 12.34
C GLU A 82 3.55 -6.64 13.13
N LEU A 83 3.11 -7.87 13.40
CA LEU A 83 3.90 -8.88 14.12
C LEU A 83 5.11 -9.39 13.32
N GLN A 84 5.12 -9.21 11.99
CA GLN A 84 6.22 -9.63 11.12
C GLN A 84 7.25 -8.51 10.88
N THR A 85 7.00 -7.29 11.35
CA THR A 85 7.88 -6.12 11.11
C THR A 85 9.24 -6.21 11.81
N GLY A 86 9.37 -7.07 12.83
CA GLY A 86 10.63 -7.35 13.51
C GLY A 86 11.54 -8.36 12.79
N ASP A 87 11.05 -8.98 11.71
CA ASP A 87 11.84 -9.90 10.90
C ASP A 87 12.68 -9.12 9.87
N PRO A 88 14.02 -9.21 9.90
CA PRO A 88 14.88 -8.54 8.93
C PRO A 88 14.66 -9.00 7.48
N GLU A 89 14.06 -10.18 7.25
CA GLU A 89 13.69 -10.67 5.92
C GLU A 89 12.33 -10.16 5.42
N TYR A 90 11.55 -9.49 6.28
CA TYR A 90 10.23 -8.99 5.92
C TYR A 90 10.32 -7.80 4.94
N ASN A 91 9.86 -8.07 3.72
CA ASN A 91 9.84 -7.13 2.59
C ASN A 91 8.47 -6.46 2.41
N GLY A 92 7.71 -6.28 3.48
CA GLY A 92 6.40 -5.61 3.41
C GLY A 92 6.51 -4.11 3.11
N PHE A 93 5.54 -3.60 2.37
CA PHE A 93 5.41 -2.19 2.03
C PHE A 93 4.37 -1.48 2.91
N LEU A 94 4.49 -0.15 3.04
CA LEU A 94 3.61 0.70 3.84
C LEU A 94 2.14 0.62 3.37
N PRO A 95 1.19 0.20 4.21
CA PRO A 95 -0.23 0.29 3.88
C PRO A 95 -0.67 1.75 3.76
N MET A 96 -0.99 2.18 2.55
CA MET A 96 -1.36 3.55 2.23
C MET A 96 -2.30 3.61 1.02
N VAL A 97 -3.23 4.55 1.04
CA VAL A 97 -4.03 4.95 -0.12
C VAL A 97 -3.74 6.40 -0.49
N GLY A 98 -3.83 6.75 -1.77
CA GLY A 98 -3.70 8.12 -2.21
C GLY A 98 -4.25 8.34 -3.61
N ASN A 99 -4.62 9.58 -3.93
CA ASN A 99 -5.19 9.94 -5.23
C ASN A 99 -4.51 11.16 -5.88
N GLY A 100 -3.42 11.64 -5.29
CA GLY A 100 -2.66 12.81 -5.73
C GLY A 100 -3.05 14.12 -5.07
N LEU A 101 -4.25 14.23 -4.48
CA LEU A 101 -4.66 15.38 -3.65
C LEU A 101 -4.29 15.16 -2.18
N PHE A 102 -4.57 13.96 -1.68
CA PHE A 102 -4.18 13.52 -0.35
C PHE A 102 -3.79 12.04 -0.37
N ALA A 103 -3.09 11.61 0.67
CA ALA A 103 -2.86 10.21 1.00
C ALA A 103 -3.16 9.95 2.48
N LEU A 104 -3.37 8.68 2.80
CA LEU A 104 -3.71 8.23 4.14
C LEU A 104 -2.91 6.97 4.45
N THR A 105 -2.08 7.04 5.48
CA THR A 105 -1.35 5.88 6.01
C THR A 105 -2.21 5.11 7.00
N LEU A 106 -2.03 3.79 7.04
CA LEU A 106 -2.86 2.88 7.85
C LEU A 106 -2.08 2.10 8.91
N ALA A 107 -0.74 2.14 8.88
CA ALA A 107 0.13 1.46 9.85
C ALA A 107 1.07 2.43 10.57
N GLN A 108 1.61 2.00 11.72
CA GLN A 108 2.56 2.70 12.62
C GLN A 108 2.05 4.00 13.26
N SER A 109 1.58 4.94 12.44
CA SER A 109 0.96 6.20 12.85
C SER A 109 0.05 6.71 11.73
N PRO A 110 -1.26 6.35 11.76
CA PRO A 110 -2.19 6.77 10.73
C PRO A 110 -2.29 8.30 10.67
N SER A 111 -1.98 8.86 9.50
CA SER A 111 -2.04 10.30 9.26
C SER A 111 -2.48 10.57 7.82
N ILE A 112 -3.25 11.64 7.65
CA ILE A 112 -3.52 12.19 6.32
C ILE A 112 -2.36 13.11 5.91
N TYR A 113 -1.92 12.95 4.66
CA TYR A 113 -0.89 13.73 4.02
C TYR A 113 -1.48 14.51 2.86
N LEU A 114 -1.21 15.82 2.82
CA LEU A 114 -1.75 16.72 1.82
C LEU A 114 -0.73 17.02 0.73
N ARG A 115 -1.23 17.29 -0.47
CA ARG A 115 -0.43 17.76 -1.58
C ARG A 115 0.17 19.12 -1.26
N LYS A 116 1.50 19.20 -1.29
CA LYS A 116 2.25 20.46 -1.23
C LYS A 116 3.17 20.52 -2.43
N SER A 117 2.97 21.51 -3.30
CA SER A 117 3.70 21.66 -4.56
C SER A 117 3.50 20.44 -5.49
N ARG A 118 4.52 19.57 -5.63
CA ARG A 118 4.56 18.50 -6.64
C ARG A 118 4.15 17.12 -6.13
N MET A 119 4.15 16.89 -4.82
CA MET A 119 3.89 15.58 -4.20
C MET A 119 3.13 15.71 -2.87
N LEU A 120 2.76 14.59 -2.28
CA LEU A 120 2.18 14.54 -0.94
C LEU A 120 3.32 14.57 0.09
N SER A 121 3.33 15.58 0.95
CA SER A 121 4.43 15.75 1.92
C SER A 121 4.02 16.43 3.22
N LEU A 122 2.92 17.19 3.22
CA LEU A 122 2.45 17.88 4.42
C LEU A 122 1.63 16.92 5.29
N SER A 123 2.19 16.48 6.41
CA SER A 123 1.47 15.66 7.40
C SER A 123 0.53 16.51 8.25
N VAL A 124 -0.67 16.03 8.50
CA VAL A 124 -1.59 16.64 9.47
C VAL A 124 -1.36 16.11 10.89
N GLY A 125 -0.73 14.94 11.02
CA GLY A 125 -0.55 14.25 12.31
C GLY A 125 -1.85 13.68 12.88
N TRP A 126 -2.86 13.50 12.03
CA TRP A 126 -4.19 13.03 12.41
C TRP A 126 -4.84 12.26 11.24
N SER A 127 -5.75 11.33 11.56
CA SER A 127 -6.44 10.48 10.58
C SER A 127 -7.96 10.50 10.79
N PRO A 128 -8.78 10.61 9.73
CA PRO A 128 -10.24 10.58 9.81
C PRO A 128 -10.85 9.17 9.94
N ILE A 129 -10.03 8.12 10.05
CA ILE A 129 -10.48 6.73 10.07
C ILE A 129 -11.22 6.41 11.36
N VAL A 130 -12.38 5.77 11.23
CA VAL A 130 -13.09 5.16 12.35
C VAL A 130 -12.56 3.76 12.56
N ASP A 131 -12.20 3.41 13.79
CA ASP A 131 -11.75 2.05 14.10
C ASP A 131 -12.66 1.37 15.11
N VAL A 132 -12.58 0.05 15.20
CA VAL A 132 -13.29 -0.72 16.24
C VAL A 132 -12.38 -0.77 17.48
N ALA A 133 -12.91 -0.40 18.64
CA ALA A 133 -12.16 -0.56 19.89
C ALA A 133 -11.84 -2.03 20.13
N LYS A 134 -10.68 -2.32 20.74
CA LYS A 134 -10.27 -3.68 21.08
C LYS A 134 -11.40 -4.42 21.80
N PHE A 135 -11.83 -5.54 21.23
CA PHE A 135 -12.93 -6.36 21.72
C PHE A 135 -12.37 -7.71 22.16
N GLY A 136 -12.43 -8.00 23.46
CA GLY A 136 -11.81 -9.20 24.03
C GLY A 136 -10.28 -9.10 24.16
N ASN A 137 -9.66 -10.23 24.51
CA ASN A 137 -8.23 -10.28 24.85
C ASN A 137 -7.33 -10.71 23.68
N ASP A 138 -7.84 -11.54 22.77
CA ASP A 138 -7.08 -12.09 21.65
C ASP A 138 -7.71 -11.65 20.32
N MET A 139 -6.92 -10.97 19.50
CA MET A 139 -7.25 -10.59 18.13
C MET A 139 -6.01 -10.67 17.25
N ASP A 140 -6.21 -11.04 15.99
CA ASP A 140 -5.21 -10.85 14.93
C ASP A 140 -5.71 -9.82 13.94
N GLU A 141 -4.76 -9.03 13.42
CA GLU A 141 -5.01 -8.02 12.41
C GLU A 141 -4.04 -8.21 11.24
N ALA A 142 -4.55 -8.03 10.02
CA ALA A 142 -3.74 -7.94 8.82
C ALA A 142 -4.29 -6.85 7.90
N VAL A 143 -3.38 -6.19 7.18
CA VAL A 143 -3.71 -5.10 6.26
C VAL A 143 -3.19 -5.45 4.88
N VAL A 144 -4.06 -5.59 3.89
CA VAL A 144 -3.68 -5.89 2.50
C VAL A 144 -3.83 -4.63 1.65
N THR A 145 -2.74 -4.19 1.04
CA THR A 145 -2.77 -3.17 0.00
C THR A 145 -2.91 -3.85 -1.35
N HIS A 146 -4.05 -3.69 -2.02
CA HIS A 146 -4.27 -4.26 -3.34
C HIS A 146 -4.01 -3.21 -4.42
N PHE A 147 -2.80 -3.23 -5.01
CA PHE A 147 -2.30 -2.19 -5.91
C PHE A 147 -3.16 -2.01 -7.15
N VAL A 148 -3.72 -3.11 -7.67
CA VAL A 148 -4.49 -3.11 -8.92
C VAL A 148 -5.82 -2.39 -8.76
N THR A 149 -6.46 -2.50 -7.59
CA THR A 149 -7.71 -1.78 -7.31
C THR A 149 -7.51 -0.45 -6.60
N GLY A 150 -6.36 -0.24 -5.95
CA GLY A 150 -6.08 0.91 -5.11
C GLY A 150 -6.87 0.96 -3.80
N ILE A 151 -7.33 -0.21 -3.33
CA ILE A 151 -8.06 -0.39 -2.08
C ILE A 151 -7.14 -1.04 -1.05
N VAL A 152 -7.18 -0.53 0.18
CA VAL A 152 -6.58 -1.21 1.33
C VAL A 152 -7.66 -1.92 2.13
N HIS A 153 -7.40 -3.19 2.43
CA HIS A 153 -8.26 -4.09 3.17
C HIS A 153 -7.66 -4.30 4.56
N LYS A 154 -8.36 -3.93 5.62
CA LYS A 154 -7.99 -4.24 7.00
C LYS A 154 -8.92 -5.32 7.52
N TYR A 155 -8.36 -6.47 7.89
CA TYR A 155 -9.10 -7.57 8.49
C TYR A 155 -8.70 -7.72 9.95
N THR A 156 -9.70 -7.83 10.82
CA THR A 156 -9.51 -8.10 12.25
C THR A 156 -10.40 -9.28 12.63
N CYS A 157 -9.77 -10.37 13.08
CA CYS A 157 -10.44 -11.54 13.61
C CYS A 157 -10.28 -11.57 15.13
N TYR A 158 -11.39 -11.70 15.85
CA TYR A 158 -11.40 -11.76 17.32
C TYR A 158 -11.62 -13.20 17.79
N SER A 159 -11.10 -13.56 18.97
CA SER A 159 -11.30 -14.90 19.54
C SER A 159 -12.76 -15.24 19.85
N SER A 160 -13.61 -14.23 19.99
CA SER A 160 -15.07 -14.38 20.09
C SER A 160 -15.74 -14.90 18.81
N GLY A 161 -15.00 -14.99 17.70
CA GLY A 161 -15.51 -15.30 16.37
C GLY A 161 -15.99 -14.06 15.59
N LEU A 162 -16.10 -12.89 16.25
CA LEU A 162 -16.41 -11.65 15.56
C LEU A 162 -15.38 -11.38 14.44
N LEU A 163 -15.86 -10.88 13.31
CA LEU A 163 -15.02 -10.48 12.18
C LEU A 163 -15.33 -9.04 11.78
N THR A 164 -14.28 -8.22 11.69
CA THR A 164 -14.33 -6.88 11.10
C THR A 164 -13.53 -6.85 9.81
N SER A 165 -14.15 -6.41 8.72
CA SER A 165 -13.51 -6.16 7.43
C SER A 165 -13.69 -4.69 7.06
N THR A 166 -12.60 -3.96 6.97
CA THR A 166 -12.62 -2.52 6.66
C THR A 166 -11.93 -2.28 5.32
N TYR A 167 -12.63 -1.65 4.38
CA TYR A 167 -12.11 -1.28 3.06
C TYR A 167 -11.93 0.23 3.02
N ILE A 168 -10.74 0.69 2.65
CA ILE A 168 -10.40 2.11 2.62
C ILE A 168 -9.80 2.44 1.25
N TYR A 169 -10.28 3.53 0.64
CA TYR A 169 -9.71 4.02 -0.61
C TYR A 169 -9.88 5.53 -0.78
N ALA A 170 -8.84 6.18 -1.28
CA ALA A 170 -8.90 7.54 -1.80
C ALA A 170 -9.41 7.48 -3.24
N HIS A 171 -10.59 8.05 -3.50
CA HIS A 171 -11.24 7.89 -4.80
C HIS A 171 -10.38 8.50 -5.91
N ARG A 172 -10.19 7.75 -7.01
CA ARG A 172 -9.18 8.07 -8.01
C ARG A 172 -9.64 9.16 -8.98
N SER A 173 -10.89 9.06 -9.45
CA SER A 173 -11.52 10.04 -10.35
C SER A 173 -12.17 11.23 -9.64
N ARG A 174 -12.36 11.13 -8.32
CA ARG A 174 -13.05 12.12 -7.49
C ARG A 174 -12.07 12.56 -6.40
N PRO A 175 -11.21 13.56 -6.67
CA PRO A 175 -10.04 13.82 -5.84
C PRO A 175 -10.39 14.21 -4.40
N ASN A 176 -11.59 14.77 -4.17
CA ASN A 176 -12.04 15.23 -2.86
C ASN A 176 -12.73 14.14 -2.03
N LEU A 177 -12.67 12.85 -2.41
CA LEU A 177 -13.45 11.80 -1.74
C LEU A 177 -12.54 10.71 -1.19
N LEU A 178 -12.62 10.50 0.13
CA LEU A 178 -12.13 9.33 0.84
C LEU A 178 -13.32 8.48 1.25
N VAL A 179 -13.22 7.17 1.05
CA VAL A 179 -14.27 6.23 1.40
C VAL A 179 -13.74 5.18 2.36
N GLN A 180 -14.49 4.96 3.43
CA GLN A 180 -14.30 3.84 4.35
C GLN A 180 -15.60 3.02 4.41
N GLU A 181 -15.49 1.71 4.22
CA GLU A 181 -16.58 0.74 4.33
C GLU A 181 -16.20 -0.27 5.41
N MET A 182 -17.00 -0.42 6.46
CA MET A 182 -16.79 -1.40 7.52
C MET A 182 -17.89 -2.45 7.46
N ARG A 183 -17.50 -3.71 7.28
CA ARG A 183 -18.39 -4.87 7.36
C ARG A 183 -18.06 -5.64 8.62
N ILE A 184 -19.04 -5.75 9.51
CA ILE A 184 -18.87 -6.42 10.79
C ILE A 184 -19.84 -7.59 10.85
N VAL A 185 -19.34 -8.78 11.16
CA VAL A 185 -20.09 -10.03 11.18
C VAL A 185 -20.05 -10.61 12.59
N ASN A 186 -21.21 -10.75 13.21
CA ASN A 186 -21.37 -11.42 14.50
C ASN A 186 -21.89 -12.85 14.28
N PRO A 187 -21.04 -13.88 14.39
CA PRO A 187 -21.49 -15.27 14.30
C PRO A 187 -22.06 -15.81 15.61
N SER A 188 -21.96 -15.07 16.73
CA SER A 188 -22.41 -15.53 18.03
C SER A 188 -23.93 -15.51 18.17
N ASP A 189 -24.42 -16.15 19.24
CA ASP A 189 -25.83 -16.19 19.61
C ASP A 189 -26.25 -15.01 20.50
N GLU A 190 -25.32 -14.10 20.82
CA GLU A 190 -25.56 -12.94 21.69
C GLU A 190 -25.45 -11.61 20.95
N ASN A 191 -26.11 -10.58 21.48
CA ASN A 191 -25.95 -9.21 21.00
C ASN A 191 -24.57 -8.69 21.41
N ILE A 192 -23.80 -8.19 20.45
CA ILE A 192 -22.48 -7.61 20.73
C ILE A 192 -22.55 -6.08 20.64
N PRO A 193 -22.34 -5.35 21.76
CA PRO A 193 -22.21 -3.91 21.75
C PRO A 193 -20.77 -3.50 21.38
N LEU A 194 -20.53 -3.15 20.12
CA LEU A 194 -19.21 -2.70 19.68
C LEU A 194 -19.02 -1.21 19.84
N LYS A 195 -17.94 -0.82 20.51
CA LYS A 195 -17.53 0.57 20.64
C LYS A 195 -16.70 0.97 19.41
N LEU A 196 -17.13 2.04 18.74
CA LEU A 196 -16.37 2.66 17.65
C LEU A 196 -15.49 3.78 18.21
N ILE A 197 -14.23 3.83 17.77
CA ILE A 197 -13.28 4.88 18.08
C ILE A 197 -13.46 5.98 17.02
N ASP A 198 -14.01 7.11 17.45
CA ASP A 198 -14.18 8.28 16.60
C ASP A 198 -12.96 9.21 16.73
N PRO A 199 -12.24 9.51 15.63
CA PRO A 199 -11.04 10.34 15.66
C PRO A 199 -11.30 11.83 15.93
N VAL A 200 -12.58 12.28 15.94
CA VAL A 200 -12.95 13.67 16.25
C VAL A 200 -12.57 14.09 17.68
N VAL A 201 -12.28 13.14 18.58
CA VAL A 201 -11.86 13.44 19.96
C VAL A 201 -10.45 14.06 20.00
N ASN A 202 -9.57 13.72 19.05
CA ASN A 202 -8.15 14.09 19.07
C ASN A 202 -7.75 14.87 17.81
N LEU A 203 -8.44 15.97 17.53
CA LEU A 203 -8.12 16.80 16.36
C LEU A 203 -6.75 17.49 16.48
N TRP A 204 -6.19 17.88 15.34
CA TRP A 204 -4.97 18.70 15.32
C TRP A 204 -5.24 20.09 15.94
N PRO A 205 -4.24 20.79 16.50
CA PRO A 205 -4.46 21.91 17.43
C PRO A 205 -5.28 23.11 16.92
N SER A 206 -5.31 23.35 15.60
CA SER A 206 -6.06 24.47 15.00
C SER A 206 -7.46 24.07 14.50
N ALA A 207 -7.78 22.78 14.53
CA ALA A 207 -9.02 22.26 13.97
C ALA A 207 -10.19 22.53 14.91
N ASN A 208 -11.32 22.87 14.30
CA ASN A 208 -12.61 22.89 14.97
C ASN A 208 -13.56 21.94 14.27
N SER A 209 -14.42 21.27 15.03
CA SER A 209 -15.45 20.37 14.50
C SER A 209 -16.83 20.86 14.91
N ARG A 210 -17.79 20.79 13.98
CA ARG A 210 -19.21 21.03 14.25
C ARG A 210 -20.07 20.00 13.52
N LEU A 211 -21.22 19.67 14.10
CA LEU A 211 -22.19 18.80 13.45
C LEU A 211 -23.07 19.59 12.49
N VAL A 212 -23.24 19.06 11.29
CA VAL A 212 -24.10 19.60 10.24
C VAL A 212 -25.00 18.51 9.67
N ARG A 213 -26.20 18.88 9.21
CA ARG A 213 -27.12 17.94 8.54
C ARG A 213 -26.95 18.05 7.04
N VAL A 214 -26.62 16.95 6.39
CA VAL A 214 -26.45 16.85 4.94
C VAL A 214 -27.51 15.92 4.37
N LEU A 215 -28.07 16.27 3.23
CA LEU A 215 -29.03 15.42 2.50
C LEU A 215 -28.26 14.26 1.85
N GLU A 216 -28.51 13.02 2.27
CA GLU A 216 -27.93 11.82 1.62
C GLU A 216 -28.86 11.27 0.53
N THR A 217 -30.16 11.45 0.69
CA THR A 217 -31.20 11.11 -0.27
C THR A 217 -32.20 12.26 -0.38
N LYS A 218 -33.16 12.15 -1.31
CA LYS A 218 -34.18 13.21 -1.53
C LYS A 218 -34.98 13.56 -0.26
N SER A 219 -35.03 12.68 0.74
CA SER A 219 -35.80 12.86 1.97
C SER A 219 -34.99 12.68 3.26
N GLU A 220 -33.85 11.98 3.23
CA GLU A 220 -33.09 11.63 4.44
C GLU A 220 -31.91 12.56 4.67
N LYS A 221 -31.84 13.12 5.88
CA LYS A 221 -30.72 13.96 6.34
C LYS A 221 -29.90 13.18 7.36
N SER A 222 -28.64 12.98 7.05
CA SER A 222 -27.66 12.36 7.95
C SER A 222 -26.79 13.41 8.62
N LEU A 223 -26.26 13.08 9.79
CA LEU A 223 -25.35 13.94 10.54
C LEU A 223 -23.92 13.75 10.02
N TYR A 224 -23.23 14.86 9.82
CA TYR A 224 -21.82 14.89 9.41
C TYR A 224 -21.03 15.78 10.35
N HIS A 225 -19.78 15.41 10.60
CA HIS A 225 -18.79 16.28 11.23
C HIS A 225 -18.12 17.12 10.15
N LEU A 226 -18.32 18.43 10.24
CA LEU A 226 -17.58 19.42 9.47
C LEU A 226 -16.38 19.87 10.30
N ILE A 227 -15.19 19.47 9.88
CA ILE A 227 -13.92 19.72 10.57
C ILE A 227 -13.12 20.69 9.70
N SER A 228 -12.63 21.79 10.26
CA SER A 228 -11.80 22.73 9.51
C SER A 228 -10.68 23.32 10.37
N GLY A 229 -9.50 23.49 9.79
CA GLY A 229 -8.35 24.06 10.49
C GLY A 229 -7.16 24.32 9.59
N VAL A 230 -6.19 25.04 10.13
CA VAL A 230 -4.91 25.34 9.46
C VAL A 230 -3.89 24.25 9.78
N VAL A 231 -3.32 23.62 8.77
CA VAL A 231 -2.27 22.61 8.95
C VAL A 231 -0.92 23.31 9.04
N LYS A 232 -0.20 23.10 10.13
CA LYS A 232 1.13 23.68 10.31
C LYS A 232 2.13 23.02 9.36
N ASP A 233 2.93 23.85 8.73
CA ASP A 233 4.00 23.43 7.84
C ASP A 233 5.34 23.78 8.50
N ASP A 234 6.03 22.75 8.98
CA ASP A 234 7.32 22.91 9.68
C ASP A 234 8.42 23.45 8.74
N GLN A 235 8.19 23.45 7.42
CA GLN A 235 9.14 23.94 6.42
C GLN A 235 8.75 25.32 5.87
N ILE A 236 9.01 26.34 6.71
CA ILE A 236 9.56 27.69 6.41
C ILE A 236 8.80 28.64 5.45
N ASN A 237 7.71 28.25 4.77
CA ASN A 237 6.93 29.21 3.98
C ASN A 237 5.93 30.02 4.83
N VAL A 238 6.43 31.01 5.56
CA VAL A 238 5.67 31.93 6.46
C VAL A 238 4.58 32.76 5.73
N ARG A 239 4.46 32.67 4.41
CA ARG A 239 3.58 33.54 3.60
C ARG A 239 2.22 32.92 3.28
N GLN A 240 2.05 31.61 3.43
CA GLN A 240 0.82 30.91 3.07
C GLN A 240 0.46 29.87 4.12
N ASP A 241 -0.82 29.80 4.45
CA ASP A 241 -1.41 28.76 5.28
C ASP A 241 -2.06 27.70 4.38
N VAL A 242 -1.90 26.43 4.74
CA VAL A 242 -2.67 25.34 4.13
C VAL A 242 -3.86 25.04 5.03
N VAL A 243 -5.07 25.20 4.48
CA VAL A 243 -6.32 24.90 5.18
C VAL A 243 -6.84 23.55 4.73
N LEU A 244 -7.21 22.74 5.71
CA LEU A 244 -7.90 21.48 5.51
C LEU A 244 -9.34 21.63 6.01
N CYS A 245 -10.28 21.28 5.15
CA CYS A 245 -11.68 21.12 5.53
C CYS A 245 -12.15 19.72 5.17
N LEU A 246 -12.77 19.05 6.13
CA LEU A 246 -13.29 17.69 6.02
C LEU A 246 -14.76 17.67 6.35
N LEU A 247 -15.53 16.91 5.59
CA LEU A 247 -16.92 16.60 5.89
C LEU A 247 -17.07 15.09 5.95
N ARG A 248 -17.15 14.53 7.14
CA ARG A 248 -17.21 13.08 7.40
C ARG A 248 -18.56 12.69 7.97
N LYS A 249 -19.14 11.58 7.49
CA LYS A 249 -20.38 11.05 8.06
C LYS A 249 -20.19 10.68 9.54
N SER A 250 -21.11 11.12 10.38
CA SER A 250 -21.11 10.80 11.81
C SER A 250 -21.54 9.34 12.02
N VAL A 251 -20.88 8.67 12.96
CA VAL A 251 -21.11 7.26 13.30
C VAL A 251 -21.52 7.15 14.77
N PRO A 252 -22.36 6.17 15.14
CA PRO A 252 -22.72 5.98 16.54
C PRO A 252 -21.51 5.51 17.36
N HIS A 253 -21.39 5.98 18.61
CA HIS A 253 -20.31 5.54 19.51
C HIS A 253 -20.38 4.06 19.87
N ILE A 254 -21.59 3.51 19.94
CA ILE A 254 -21.85 2.09 20.21
C ILE A 254 -22.75 1.57 19.09
N LEU A 255 -22.29 0.53 18.42
CA LEU A 255 -23.02 -0.20 17.39
C LEU A 255 -23.46 -1.54 17.96
N GLN A 256 -24.78 -1.75 18.03
CA GLN A 256 -25.36 -3.02 18.46
C GLN A 256 -25.42 -3.96 17.26
N ILE A 257 -24.79 -5.13 17.38
CA ILE A 257 -24.79 -6.14 16.33
C ILE A 257 -25.53 -7.36 16.82
N GLU A 258 -26.66 -7.62 16.18
CA GLU A 258 -27.54 -8.74 16.50
C GLU A 258 -26.88 -10.11 16.25
N PRO A 259 -27.30 -11.16 16.99
CA PRO A 259 -26.87 -12.53 16.79
C PRO A 259 -26.96 -12.97 15.33
N ARG A 260 -25.92 -13.64 14.85
CA ARG A 260 -25.86 -14.23 13.49
C ARG A 260 -26.12 -13.22 12.35
N LYS A 261 -25.98 -11.91 12.61
CA LYS A 261 -26.17 -10.85 11.61
C LYS A 261 -24.86 -10.18 11.23
N SER A 262 -24.90 -9.51 10.08
CA SER A 262 -23.84 -8.63 9.61
C SER A 262 -24.36 -7.21 9.43
N VAL A 263 -23.55 -6.22 9.80
CA VAL A 263 -23.83 -4.80 9.62
C VAL A 263 -22.77 -4.21 8.70
N ILE A 264 -23.21 -3.34 7.78
CA ILE A 264 -22.34 -2.56 6.90
C ILE A 264 -22.46 -1.10 7.31
N VAL A 265 -21.32 -0.45 7.57
CA VAL A 265 -21.23 0.96 7.90
C VAL A 265 -20.39 1.64 6.83
N GLU A 266 -21.01 2.55 6.09
CA GLU A 266 -20.37 3.34 5.03
C GLU A 266 -20.08 4.74 5.53
N ILE A 267 -18.82 5.17 5.43
CA ILE A 267 -18.32 6.43 5.99
C ILE A 267 -17.63 7.22 4.88
N PRO A 268 -18.39 7.99 4.08
CA PRO A 268 -17.81 8.93 3.14
C PRO A 268 -17.17 10.11 3.90
N THR A 269 -15.98 10.51 3.45
CA THR A 269 -15.27 11.69 3.93
C THR A 269 -14.90 12.56 2.73
N PHE A 270 -15.46 13.76 2.67
CA PHE A 270 -15.07 14.76 1.67
C PHE A 270 -13.88 15.55 2.19
N VAL A 271 -12.86 15.70 1.36
CA VAL A 271 -11.60 16.35 1.67
C VAL A 271 -11.44 17.56 0.75
N HIS A 272 -11.34 18.74 1.34
CA HIS A 272 -11.05 19.97 0.62
C HIS A 272 -9.76 20.59 1.17
N VAL A 273 -8.84 20.92 0.28
CA VAL A 273 -7.54 21.51 0.61
C VAL A 273 -7.40 22.81 -0.17
N GLU A 274 -7.09 23.89 0.52
CA GLU A 274 -6.86 25.21 -0.09
C GLU A 274 -5.63 25.87 0.52
N THR A 275 -4.84 26.54 -0.31
CA THR A 275 -3.73 27.38 0.15
C THR A 275 -4.18 28.83 0.17
N ILE A 276 -4.06 29.49 1.32
CA ILE A 276 -4.51 30.87 1.54
C ILE A 276 -3.35 31.74 2.03
N PRO A 277 -3.43 33.08 1.88
CA PRO A 277 -2.49 33.99 2.52
C PRO A 277 -2.46 33.79 4.04
N PHE A 278 -1.26 33.85 4.62
CA PHE A 278 -1.06 33.70 6.06
C PHE A 278 -2.01 34.60 6.87
N GLY A 279 -2.68 34.02 7.89
CA GLY A 279 -3.56 34.75 8.80
C GLY A 279 -4.97 35.04 8.26
N SER A 280 -5.27 34.77 6.98
CA SER A 280 -6.59 35.03 6.38
C SER A 280 -7.66 33.96 6.67
N TYR A 281 -7.32 32.92 7.45
CA TYR A 281 -8.22 31.80 7.73
C TYR A 281 -9.54 32.25 8.37
N LYS A 282 -9.49 33.15 9.35
CA LYS A 282 -10.69 33.59 10.08
C LYS A 282 -11.73 34.24 9.16
N GLU A 283 -11.29 35.02 8.19
CA GLU A 283 -12.17 35.70 7.23
C GLU A 283 -12.72 34.75 6.16
N ARG A 284 -11.89 33.81 5.68
CA ARG A 284 -12.25 32.88 4.60
C ARG A 284 -12.93 31.60 5.06
N ARG A 285 -12.94 31.32 6.36
CA ARG A 285 -13.42 30.07 6.97
C ARG A 285 -14.80 29.65 6.43
N ASN A 286 -15.79 30.54 6.45
CA ASN A 286 -17.15 30.20 6.05
C ASN A 286 -17.22 29.78 4.58
N ASN A 287 -16.54 30.52 3.69
CA ASN A 287 -16.47 30.19 2.26
C ASN A 287 -15.79 28.83 2.02
N ILE A 288 -14.73 28.51 2.77
CA ILE A 288 -14.03 27.21 2.67
C ILE A 288 -14.95 26.08 3.16
N GLU A 289 -15.64 26.28 4.28
CA GLU A 289 -16.62 25.33 4.82
C GLU A 289 -17.78 25.11 3.83
N ASP A 290 -18.28 26.16 3.18
CA ASP A 290 -19.33 26.08 2.17
C ASP A 290 -18.89 25.28 0.93
N ARG A 291 -17.66 25.47 0.44
CA ARG A 291 -17.09 24.66 -0.66
C ARG A 291 -16.94 23.19 -0.28
N CYS A 292 -16.58 22.91 0.97
CA CYS A 292 -16.52 21.54 1.47
C CYS A 292 -17.92 20.90 1.51
N LEU A 293 -18.94 21.64 1.96
CA LEU A 293 -20.34 21.20 1.90
C LEU A 293 -20.82 20.99 0.46
N GLU A 294 -20.43 21.86 -0.48
CA GLU A 294 -20.76 21.69 -1.90
C GLU A 294 -20.19 20.41 -2.50
N SER A 295 -18.99 20.00 -2.06
CA SER A 295 -18.37 18.74 -2.51
C SER A 295 -19.23 17.51 -2.17
N SER A 296 -20.11 17.60 -1.18
CA SER A 296 -21.06 16.53 -0.83
C SER A 296 -22.36 16.53 -1.62
N LYS A 297 -22.74 17.64 -2.27
CA LYS A 297 -24.04 17.73 -2.97
C LYS A 297 -24.19 16.73 -4.13
N ASN A 298 -23.07 16.33 -4.73
CA ASN A 298 -23.03 15.34 -5.81
C ASN A 298 -22.93 13.89 -5.30
N TRP A 299 -22.95 13.68 -3.98
CA TRP A 299 -22.95 12.37 -3.36
C TRP A 299 -24.36 11.92 -3.03
N THR A 300 -24.67 10.66 -3.36
CA THR A 300 -25.91 9.99 -2.96
C THR A 300 -25.55 8.60 -2.44
N ALA A 301 -25.94 8.28 -1.21
CA ALA A 301 -25.57 7.01 -0.55
C ALA A 301 -26.00 5.76 -1.35
N ALA A 302 -27.11 5.85 -2.10
CA ALA A 302 -27.60 4.77 -2.96
C ALA A 302 -26.65 4.36 -4.10
N ASN A 303 -25.53 5.06 -4.29
CA ASN A 303 -24.56 4.86 -5.39
C ASN A 303 -23.22 4.26 -4.93
N PHE A 304 -23.08 3.79 -3.68
CA PHE A 304 -21.79 3.40 -3.10
C PHE A 304 -21.05 2.33 -3.91
N ALA A 305 -21.76 1.28 -4.36
CA ALA A 305 -21.18 0.22 -5.19
C ALA A 305 -20.68 0.74 -6.54
N SER A 306 -21.43 1.64 -7.19
CA SER A 306 -21.04 2.26 -8.46
C SER A 306 -19.84 3.19 -8.29
N ILE A 307 -19.77 3.94 -7.19
CA ILE A 307 -18.62 4.80 -6.86
C ILE A 307 -17.37 3.95 -6.61
N LYS A 308 -17.51 2.85 -5.88
CA LYS A 308 -16.42 1.88 -5.70
C LYS A 308 -15.95 1.33 -7.05
N GLN A 309 -16.89 0.97 -7.94
CA GLN A 309 -16.57 0.49 -9.28
C GLN A 309 -15.90 1.56 -10.14
N GLU A 310 -16.32 2.82 -10.06
CA GLU A 310 -15.69 3.96 -10.76
C GLU A 310 -14.21 4.11 -10.34
N HIS A 311 -13.93 4.03 -9.03
CA HIS A 311 -12.57 4.04 -8.51
C HIS A 311 -11.75 2.84 -9.01
N ILE A 312 -12.30 1.63 -8.93
CA ILE A 312 -11.64 0.40 -9.39
C ILE A 312 -11.32 0.48 -10.88
N ASN A 313 -12.29 0.91 -11.70
CA ASN A 313 -12.11 1.06 -13.14
C ASN A 313 -11.01 2.08 -13.49
N ALA A 314 -10.91 3.17 -12.73
CA ALA A 314 -9.87 4.17 -12.93
C ALA A 314 -8.47 3.62 -12.63
N TRP A 315 -8.33 2.78 -11.61
CA TRP A 315 -7.06 2.08 -11.34
C TRP A 315 -6.75 1.00 -12.37
N PHE A 316 -7.73 0.16 -12.74
CA PHE A 316 -7.55 -0.83 -13.81
C PHE A 316 -7.10 -0.18 -15.11
N SER A 317 -7.69 0.95 -15.49
CA SER A 317 -7.32 1.71 -16.69
C SER A 317 -5.86 2.16 -16.66
N LEU A 318 -5.30 2.50 -15.49
CA LEU A 318 -3.87 2.80 -15.36
C LEU A 318 -3.04 1.54 -15.59
N TRP A 319 -3.39 0.43 -14.95
CA TRP A 319 -2.64 -0.83 -15.01
C TRP A 319 -2.69 -1.57 -16.35
N GLU A 320 -3.55 -1.11 -17.29
CA GLU A 320 -3.53 -1.53 -18.69
C GLU A 320 -2.14 -1.35 -19.32
N THR A 321 -1.45 -0.26 -18.99
CA THR A 321 -0.05 -0.01 -19.35
C THR A 321 0.85 -0.51 -18.23
N GLY A 322 1.95 -1.19 -18.57
CA GLY A 322 2.78 -1.81 -17.55
C GLY A 322 4.02 -2.53 -18.07
N LEU A 323 4.76 -3.10 -17.13
CA LEU A 323 5.91 -3.95 -17.37
C LEU A 323 5.72 -5.26 -16.61
N TYR A 324 5.93 -6.38 -17.29
CA TYR A 324 6.22 -7.66 -16.67
C TYR A 324 7.70 -7.99 -16.86
N ILE A 325 8.30 -8.53 -15.80
CA ILE A 325 9.69 -8.96 -15.78
C ILE A 325 9.77 -10.33 -15.12
N SER A 326 10.51 -11.27 -15.70
CA SER A 326 10.63 -12.59 -15.12
C SER A 326 11.28 -12.54 -13.72
N HIS A 327 10.77 -13.38 -12.81
CA HIS A 327 11.16 -13.36 -11.40
C HIS A 327 12.60 -13.86 -11.22
N SER A 328 13.42 -13.08 -10.51
CA SER A 328 14.78 -13.44 -10.15
C SER A 328 14.89 -13.82 -8.69
N LYS A 329 15.54 -14.96 -8.41
CA LYS A 329 15.85 -15.43 -7.05
C LYS A 329 17.17 -14.88 -6.50
N ALA A 330 17.88 -14.05 -7.25
CA ALA A 330 19.12 -13.46 -6.76
C ALA A 330 18.84 -12.49 -5.62
N ALA A 331 19.68 -12.50 -4.59
CA ALA A 331 19.53 -11.63 -3.43
C ALA A 331 19.54 -10.15 -3.85
N GLY A 332 18.55 -9.38 -3.39
CA GLY A 332 18.40 -7.96 -3.73
C GLY A 332 17.95 -7.68 -5.17
N ALA A 333 17.58 -8.70 -5.95
CA ALA A 333 17.09 -8.48 -7.31
C ALA A 333 15.77 -7.71 -7.32
N LEU A 334 15.66 -6.73 -8.22
CA LEU A 334 14.42 -6.00 -8.46
C LEU A 334 13.40 -6.90 -9.15
N ASN A 335 12.30 -7.19 -8.46
CA ASN A 335 11.21 -8.05 -8.94
C ASN A 335 9.88 -7.27 -9.05
N GLY A 336 8.87 -7.91 -9.67
CA GLY A 336 7.56 -7.32 -9.94
C GLY A 336 6.88 -6.72 -8.71
N ASN A 337 7.00 -7.35 -7.54
CA ASN A 337 6.45 -6.83 -6.28
C ASN A 337 6.95 -5.41 -5.94
N LYS A 338 8.27 -5.16 -5.98
CA LYS A 338 8.85 -3.84 -5.67
C LYS A 338 8.60 -2.84 -6.80
N ILE A 339 8.57 -3.29 -8.06
CA ILE A 339 8.23 -2.44 -9.21
C ILE A 339 6.79 -1.94 -9.08
N ASN A 340 5.83 -2.84 -8.89
CA ASN A 340 4.40 -2.53 -8.80
C ASN A 340 4.10 -1.68 -7.57
N ALA A 341 4.69 -1.98 -6.41
CA ALA A 341 4.56 -1.15 -5.21
C ALA A 341 5.07 0.27 -5.46
N THR A 342 6.23 0.41 -6.10
CA THR A 342 6.82 1.72 -6.44
C THR A 342 5.91 2.50 -7.39
N ILE A 343 5.44 1.87 -8.47
CA ILE A 343 4.50 2.48 -9.42
C ILE A 343 3.23 2.92 -8.68
N TYR A 344 2.64 2.04 -7.87
CA TYR A 344 1.45 2.34 -7.09
C TYR A 344 1.62 3.59 -6.22
N TYR A 345 2.74 3.71 -5.50
CA TYR A 345 3.00 4.87 -4.65
C TYR A 345 3.25 6.16 -5.45
N VAL A 346 3.98 6.08 -6.56
CA VAL A 346 4.16 7.22 -7.47
C VAL A 346 2.81 7.70 -8.01
N LEU A 347 1.97 6.78 -8.49
CA LEU A 347 0.65 7.11 -9.02
C LEU A 347 -0.30 7.62 -7.94
N SER A 348 -0.21 7.11 -6.71
CA SER A 348 -0.99 7.60 -5.55
C SER A 348 -0.64 9.04 -5.16
N ASN A 349 0.52 9.55 -5.57
CA ASN A 349 0.99 10.92 -5.32
C ASN A 349 0.68 11.91 -6.46
N VAL A 350 0.12 11.43 -7.57
CA VAL A 350 -0.17 12.21 -8.77
C VAL A 350 -1.67 12.17 -9.04
N LEU A 351 -2.27 13.31 -9.42
CA LEU A 351 -3.70 13.35 -9.75
C LEU A 351 -3.98 12.52 -11.02
N LEU A 352 -5.17 11.94 -11.12
CA LEU A 352 -5.57 11.18 -12.31
C LEU A 352 -5.45 12.04 -13.59
N HIS A 353 -5.98 13.26 -13.53
CA HIS A 353 -5.82 14.31 -14.53
C HIS A 353 -5.42 15.60 -13.81
N ASN A 354 -4.41 16.32 -14.30
CA ASN A 354 -4.11 17.67 -13.80
C ASN A 354 -5.05 18.69 -14.47
N ASN A 355 -6.36 18.54 -14.27
CA ASN A 355 -7.25 19.66 -14.53
C ASN A 355 -7.07 20.63 -13.36
N ALA A 356 -6.60 21.84 -13.66
CA ALA A 356 -6.19 22.92 -12.76
C ALA A 356 -7.26 23.45 -11.77
N SER A 357 -8.29 22.67 -11.46
CA SER A 357 -9.41 23.05 -10.59
C SER A 357 -9.08 22.95 -9.10
N CYS A 358 -8.15 22.10 -8.66
CA CYS A 358 -7.89 21.91 -7.22
C CYS A 358 -6.71 22.75 -6.67
N CYS A 359 -5.87 23.30 -7.53
CA CYS A 359 -4.76 24.18 -7.14
C CYS A 359 -4.52 25.22 -8.25
N PRO A 360 -4.50 26.53 -7.96
CA PRO A 360 -4.11 27.53 -8.94
C PRO A 360 -2.61 27.40 -9.23
N GLN A 361 -2.26 26.79 -10.37
CA GLN A 361 -0.94 26.98 -10.96
C GLN A 361 -1.08 27.99 -12.10
N ASN A 362 -0.12 28.92 -12.19
CA ASN A 362 -0.05 29.94 -13.23
C ASN A 362 -0.16 29.27 -14.60
N SER A 363 -1.24 29.61 -15.29
CA SER A 363 -1.77 28.93 -16.47
C SER A 363 -1.11 29.41 -17.76
N THR A 364 0.14 29.01 -17.99
CA THR A 364 0.78 29.15 -19.31
C THR A 364 1.18 27.82 -19.95
N ASP A 365 1.21 26.71 -19.20
CA ASP A 365 1.70 25.40 -19.70
C ASP A 365 0.59 24.34 -19.82
N ILE A 366 -0.66 24.77 -20.10
CA ILE A 366 -1.72 23.81 -20.45
C ILE A 366 -1.41 23.29 -21.85
N VAL A 367 -0.88 22.06 -21.93
CA VAL A 367 -0.76 21.34 -23.20
C VAL A 367 -2.14 21.34 -23.84
N PRO A 368 -2.32 21.90 -25.05
CA PRO A 368 -3.62 21.94 -25.69
C PRO A 368 -4.13 20.52 -25.87
N LYS A 369 -5.43 20.30 -25.62
CA LYS A 369 -6.12 19.00 -25.81
C LYS A 369 -5.96 18.39 -27.22
N ASN A 370 -5.35 19.12 -28.15
CA ASN A 370 -5.13 18.78 -29.55
C ASN A 370 -3.63 18.65 -29.91
N ALA A 371 -2.72 18.59 -28.94
CA ALA A 371 -1.30 18.32 -29.23
C ALA A 371 -1.14 16.85 -29.65
N ASP A 372 -0.57 16.62 -30.84
CA ASP A 372 -0.24 15.27 -31.31
C ASP A 372 0.64 14.57 -30.27
N TYR A 373 0.19 13.41 -29.80
CA TYR A 373 0.88 12.61 -28.78
C TYR A 373 2.36 12.39 -29.13
N LEU A 374 2.71 12.27 -30.42
CA LEU A 374 4.09 12.13 -30.85
C LEU A 374 4.94 13.34 -30.45
N THR A 375 4.42 14.56 -30.58
CA THR A 375 5.09 15.81 -30.14
C THR A 375 5.18 15.94 -28.62
N VAL A 376 4.26 15.30 -27.89
CA VAL A 376 4.30 15.21 -26.43
C VAL A 376 5.36 14.20 -25.98
N SER A 377 5.52 13.12 -26.74
CA SER A 377 6.44 12.02 -26.46
C SER A 377 7.88 12.29 -26.90
N GLU A 378 8.08 13.15 -27.89
CA GLU A 378 9.39 13.50 -28.41
C GLU A 378 10.24 14.17 -27.33
N GLY A 379 11.47 13.66 -27.15
CA GLY A 379 12.43 14.17 -26.17
C GLY A 379 12.20 13.70 -24.73
N CYS A 380 11.13 12.95 -24.43
CA CYS A 380 11.00 12.27 -23.14
C CYS A 380 11.94 11.06 -23.10
N TYR A 381 12.80 11.06 -22.07
CA TYR A 381 13.75 10.02 -21.74
C TYR A 381 14.71 9.67 -22.88
N GLY A 382 15.32 10.72 -23.46
CA GLY A 382 16.30 10.60 -24.56
C GLY A 382 17.72 10.15 -24.14
N GLY A 383 17.95 9.81 -22.87
CA GLY A 383 19.23 9.34 -22.35
C GLY A 383 19.57 7.90 -22.77
N ASN A 384 20.85 7.54 -22.77
CA ASN A 384 21.33 6.20 -23.16
C ASN A 384 21.25 5.14 -22.03
N HIS A 385 20.49 5.38 -20.98
CA HIS A 385 20.40 4.47 -19.82
C HIS A 385 18.94 4.24 -19.46
N HIS A 386 18.59 3.01 -19.08
CA HIS A 386 17.26 2.68 -18.56
C HIS A 386 17.24 2.76 -17.02
N THR A 387 16.05 2.87 -16.41
CA THR A 387 15.90 3.09 -14.95
C THR A 387 15.90 1.81 -14.10
N LEU A 388 15.72 0.62 -14.69
CA LEU A 388 15.73 -0.64 -13.94
C LEU A 388 17.00 -0.88 -13.08
N PRO A 389 18.22 -0.57 -13.55
CA PRO A 389 19.44 -0.73 -12.74
C PRO A 389 19.69 0.44 -11.78
N ALA A 390 18.88 1.50 -11.82
CA ALA A 390 19.08 2.69 -11.00
C ALA A 390 18.58 2.45 -9.56
N VAL A 391 19.42 1.82 -8.73
CA VAL A 391 19.10 1.40 -7.34
C VAL A 391 18.47 2.52 -6.50
N ASN A 392 18.91 3.77 -6.67
CA ASN A 392 18.40 4.93 -5.93
C ASN A 392 16.91 5.25 -6.21
N LEU A 393 16.35 4.78 -7.33
CA LEU A 393 14.93 4.92 -7.64
C LEU A 393 14.08 3.85 -6.94
N TRP A 394 14.70 2.75 -6.52
CA TRP A 394 14.06 1.60 -5.90
C TRP A 394 14.39 1.55 -4.41
N LYS A 395 14.17 2.67 -3.71
CA LYS A 395 14.34 2.77 -2.25
C LYS A 395 13.38 1.84 -1.51
N ASP A 396 13.60 1.71 -0.20
CA ASP A 396 12.65 1.04 0.68
C ASP A 396 11.34 1.83 0.76
N LEU A 397 10.25 1.14 1.06
CA LEU A 397 8.89 1.68 1.02
C LEU A 397 8.14 1.32 2.31
N LYS A 398 8.85 1.24 3.44
CA LYS A 398 8.31 0.78 4.72
C LYS A 398 7.66 1.91 5.51
N THR A 399 8.14 3.14 5.34
CA THR A 399 7.65 4.34 6.00
C THR A 399 7.20 5.39 4.99
N PHE A 400 6.33 6.32 5.42
CA PHE A 400 5.86 7.39 4.53
C PHE A 400 7.02 8.28 4.04
N LYS A 401 8.02 8.51 4.89
CA LYS A 401 9.20 9.30 4.54
C LYS A 401 9.96 8.67 3.38
N GLU A 402 10.24 7.37 3.44
CA GLU A 402 10.94 6.66 2.38
C GLU A 402 10.12 6.62 1.08
N VAL A 403 8.80 6.40 1.19
CA VAL A 403 7.87 6.49 0.05
C VAL A 403 7.92 7.89 -0.58
N SER A 404 7.81 8.96 0.21
CA SER A 404 7.86 10.34 -0.27
C SER A 404 9.20 10.65 -0.95
N GLU A 405 10.31 10.18 -0.39
CA GLU A 405 11.64 10.31 -1.01
C GLU A 405 11.75 9.57 -2.35
N ALA A 406 11.25 8.32 -2.42
CA ALA A 406 11.24 7.54 -3.65
C ALA A 406 10.41 8.23 -4.74
N VAL A 407 9.21 8.69 -4.40
CA VAL A 407 8.32 9.43 -5.30
C VAL A 407 8.96 10.72 -5.78
N SER A 408 9.58 11.49 -4.88
CA SER A 408 10.29 12.72 -5.22
C SER A 408 11.39 12.47 -6.25
N LEU A 409 12.20 11.42 -6.03
CA LEU A 409 13.28 11.03 -6.94
C LEU A 409 12.77 10.57 -8.30
N TRP A 410 11.69 9.80 -8.35
CA TRP A 410 11.04 9.39 -9.59
C TRP A 410 10.55 10.58 -10.40
N LEU A 411 9.73 11.45 -9.80
CA LEU A 411 9.16 12.61 -10.49
C LEU A 411 10.27 13.56 -10.97
N LEU A 412 11.28 13.82 -10.14
CA LEU A 412 12.43 14.66 -10.51
C LEU A 412 13.23 14.05 -11.65
N THR A 413 13.48 12.74 -11.62
CA THR A 413 14.26 12.06 -12.67
C THR A 413 13.52 12.13 -14.00
N LEU A 414 12.22 11.85 -14.03
CA LEU A 414 11.42 11.93 -15.27
C LEU A 414 11.41 13.36 -15.83
N GLU A 415 11.28 14.37 -14.98
CA GLU A 415 11.30 15.78 -15.40
C GLU A 415 12.67 16.17 -15.97
N LYS A 416 13.76 15.81 -15.28
CA LYS A 416 15.13 16.09 -15.74
C LYS A 416 15.49 15.36 -17.03
N GLN A 417 14.83 14.25 -17.31
CA GLN A 417 14.97 13.47 -18.54
C GLN A 417 13.98 13.91 -19.63
N GLY A 418 13.39 15.11 -19.53
CA GLY A 418 12.58 15.70 -20.60
C GLY A 418 11.10 15.32 -20.58
N CYS A 419 10.65 14.47 -19.66
CA CYS A 419 9.26 13.97 -19.62
C CYS A 419 8.26 14.94 -18.93
N HIS A 420 8.59 16.22 -18.81
CA HIS A 420 7.74 17.24 -18.18
C HIS A 420 6.30 17.27 -18.73
N LYS A 421 6.13 17.16 -20.06
CA LYS A 421 4.80 17.15 -20.70
C LYS A 421 3.93 15.97 -20.22
N PHE A 422 4.54 14.80 -20.01
CA PHE A 422 3.84 13.64 -19.47
C PHE A 422 3.47 13.82 -18.00
N ILE A 423 4.36 14.40 -17.20
CA ILE A 423 4.09 14.66 -15.77
C ILE A 423 2.91 15.62 -15.60
N ILE A 424 2.84 16.66 -16.45
CA ILE A 424 1.73 17.62 -16.46
C ILE A 424 0.42 16.96 -16.89
N ASN A 425 0.42 15.87 -17.64
CA ASN A 425 -0.81 15.15 -18.02
C ASN A 425 -1.38 14.24 -16.91
N GLY A 426 -0.79 14.24 -15.72
CA GLY A 426 -1.26 13.47 -14.57
C GLY A 426 -0.81 12.00 -14.61
N ALA A 427 -1.58 11.14 -13.95
CA ALA A 427 -1.17 9.77 -13.64
C ALA A 427 -0.87 8.90 -14.88
N PHE A 428 -1.69 9.00 -15.93
CA PHE A 428 -1.47 8.26 -17.18
C PHE A 428 -0.16 8.65 -17.84
N GLY A 429 0.15 9.96 -17.85
CA GLY A 429 1.40 10.45 -18.42
C GLY A 429 2.61 10.04 -17.58
N VAL A 430 2.53 10.15 -16.25
CA VAL A 430 3.61 9.67 -15.36
C VAL A 430 3.87 8.19 -15.55
N LEU A 431 2.82 7.35 -15.59
CA LEU A 431 2.98 5.91 -15.84
C LEU A 431 3.65 5.65 -17.20
N GLN A 432 3.17 6.29 -18.25
CA GLN A 432 3.76 6.17 -19.59
C GLN A 432 5.25 6.57 -19.57
N ALA A 433 5.61 7.68 -18.93
CA ALA A 433 7.00 8.11 -18.79
C ALA A 433 7.86 7.09 -17.99
N MET A 434 7.31 6.48 -16.94
CA MET A 434 7.98 5.40 -16.20
C MET A 434 8.24 4.19 -17.10
N ILE A 435 7.23 3.72 -17.84
CA ILE A 435 7.38 2.57 -18.75
C ILE A 435 8.41 2.85 -19.86
N LEU A 436 8.40 4.06 -20.44
CA LEU A 436 9.41 4.46 -21.40
C LEU A 436 10.82 4.43 -20.78
N SER A 437 10.93 4.90 -19.54
CA SER A 437 12.19 4.90 -18.80
C SER A 437 12.73 3.51 -18.48
N PHE A 438 11.84 2.54 -18.23
CA PHE A 438 12.23 1.15 -17.94
C PHE A 438 12.86 0.47 -19.16
N GLY A 439 12.29 0.74 -20.35
CA GLY A 439 12.73 0.17 -21.62
C GLY A 439 13.81 0.97 -22.34
N GLY A 440 14.22 2.12 -21.80
CA GLY A 440 15.02 3.09 -22.57
C GLY A 440 14.36 3.43 -23.91
N PHE A 441 13.03 3.50 -23.93
CA PHE A 441 12.27 3.74 -25.13
C PHE A 441 12.36 5.20 -25.55
N ARG A 442 12.58 5.45 -26.83
CA ARG A 442 12.66 6.79 -27.39
C ARG A 442 11.75 6.95 -28.59
N PHE A 443 10.86 7.94 -28.51
CA PHE A 443 10.11 8.39 -29.68
C PHE A 443 10.94 9.38 -30.48
N ASN A 444 11.13 9.06 -31.75
CA ASN A 444 11.49 10.03 -32.77
C ASN A 444 10.26 10.26 -33.67
N SER A 445 10.31 11.26 -34.54
CA SER A 445 9.19 11.63 -35.43
C SER A 445 8.69 10.51 -36.36
N GLN A 446 9.47 9.44 -36.55
CA GLN A 446 9.13 8.34 -37.47
C GLN A 446 9.05 6.96 -36.81
N HIS A 447 9.66 6.73 -35.66
CA HIS A 447 9.78 5.40 -35.06
C HIS A 447 9.97 5.42 -33.54
N LEU A 448 9.70 4.27 -32.92
CA LEU A 448 9.98 3.99 -31.52
C LEU A 448 11.24 3.13 -31.42
N GLU A 449 12.25 3.60 -30.72
CA GLU A 449 13.49 2.85 -30.46
C GLU A 449 13.41 2.18 -29.10
N PHE A 450 13.86 0.91 -29.02
CA PHE A 450 14.14 0.22 -27.76
C PHE A 450 15.66 0.19 -27.56
N LYS A 451 16.17 0.92 -26.57
CA LYS A 451 17.61 1.22 -26.44
C LYS A 451 18.26 0.63 -25.18
N ILE A 452 17.81 -0.53 -24.73
CA ILE A 452 18.52 -1.28 -23.68
C ILE A 452 19.77 -1.93 -24.27
N ASP A 453 20.90 -1.78 -23.57
CA ASP A 453 22.13 -2.52 -23.89
C ASP A 453 21.89 -4.03 -23.67
N PRO A 454 22.19 -4.91 -24.66
CA PRO A 454 21.96 -6.34 -24.56
C PRO A 454 22.53 -6.99 -23.29
N LYS A 455 23.56 -6.40 -22.66
CA LYS A 455 24.09 -6.88 -21.38
C LYS A 455 23.10 -6.79 -20.22
N PHE A 456 21.96 -6.11 -20.37
CA PHE A 456 20.92 -6.03 -19.34
C PHE A 456 19.70 -6.92 -19.67
N LEU A 457 19.72 -7.61 -20.82
CA LEU A 457 18.68 -8.53 -21.26
C LEU A 457 18.93 -9.95 -20.74
N HIS A 458 19.04 -10.09 -19.43
CA HIS A 458 19.20 -11.38 -18.75
C HIS A 458 17.87 -11.99 -18.27
N ARG A 459 16.76 -11.30 -18.53
CA ARG A 459 15.41 -11.64 -18.08
C ARG A 459 14.44 -11.34 -19.20
N ASP A 460 13.30 -11.99 -19.15
CA ASP A 460 12.22 -11.76 -20.10
C ASP A 460 11.49 -10.49 -19.70
N TYR A 461 11.35 -9.57 -20.66
CA TYR A 461 10.63 -8.32 -20.46
C TYR A 461 9.41 -8.28 -21.36
N HIS A 462 8.26 -7.93 -20.77
CA HIS A 462 7.04 -7.70 -21.53
C HIS A 462 6.44 -6.34 -21.16
N PHE A 463 6.60 -5.39 -22.07
CA PHE A 463 6.01 -4.07 -21.98
C PHE A 463 4.65 -4.09 -22.67
N ARG A 464 3.61 -3.70 -21.92
CA ARG A 464 2.23 -3.70 -22.42
C ARG A 464 1.69 -2.29 -22.59
N ARG A 465 0.94 -2.10 -23.67
CA ARG A 465 0.17 -0.90 -24.01
C ARG A 465 0.96 0.39 -23.88
N ILE A 466 2.15 0.42 -24.48
CA ILE A 466 2.89 1.66 -24.71
C ILE A 466 2.08 2.48 -25.71
N ARG A 467 1.60 3.65 -25.32
CA ARG A 467 0.86 4.52 -26.25
C ARG A 467 1.82 5.08 -27.30
N TYR A 468 1.51 4.89 -28.58
CA TYR A 468 2.29 5.43 -29.72
C TYR A 468 1.61 6.65 -30.35
N ASN A 469 0.27 6.62 -30.44
CA ASN A 469 -0.57 7.76 -30.78
C ASN A 469 -1.93 7.61 -30.07
N ASP A 470 -2.90 8.47 -30.38
CA ASP A 470 -4.20 8.46 -29.68
C ASP A 470 -4.98 7.15 -29.82
N ARG A 471 -4.72 6.36 -30.86
CA ARG A 471 -5.47 5.15 -31.22
C ARG A 471 -4.65 3.86 -31.21
N THR A 472 -3.32 3.97 -31.16
CA THR A 472 -2.39 2.86 -31.36
C THR A 472 -1.58 2.62 -30.10
N PHE A 473 -1.60 1.38 -29.64
CA PHE A 473 -0.81 0.89 -28.53
C PHE A 473 0.14 -0.20 -29.01
N ILE A 474 1.35 -0.22 -28.45
CA ILE A 474 2.40 -1.17 -28.81
C ILE A 474 2.69 -2.06 -27.61
N ASN A 475 2.78 -3.36 -27.85
CA ASN A 475 3.32 -4.33 -26.91
C ASN A 475 4.71 -4.76 -27.40
N VAL A 476 5.69 -4.79 -26.50
CA VAL A 476 7.06 -5.15 -26.81
C VAL A 476 7.46 -6.29 -25.88
N THR A 477 7.89 -7.41 -26.46
CA THR A 477 8.42 -8.57 -25.70
C THR A 477 9.84 -8.81 -26.17
N VAL A 478 10.78 -8.89 -25.23
CA VAL A 478 12.21 -9.06 -25.49
C VAL A 478 12.76 -10.15 -24.60
#